data_AF-A0A3B9NC75-F1
#
_entry.id   AF-A0A3B9NC75-F1
#
_cell.length_a   1.000
_cell.length_b   1.000
_cell.length_c   1.000
_cell.angle_alpha   90.00
_cell.angle_beta   90.00
_cell.angle_gamma   90.00
#
_symmetry.space_group_name_H-M   'P 1'
#
loop_
_entity.id
_entity.type
_entity.pdbx_description
1 polymer ?
#
loop_
_entity_poly.entity_id
_entity_poly.type
_entity_poly.pdbx_seq_one_letter_code
_entity_poly.pdbx_strand_id
1 'polypeptide(L)'
;MNARTAHIAMESIRIAFMVFWIYVAIDKLMEPSAFQAALLRQPLPSSWAKPLSLTLPAIELATGILLAGRYKKLGLLLSIALLSSFSVYI
;
A
#
# COMPACT_ATOMS: atom_id res chain seq x y z
N MET A 1 1.63 -6.41 -28.96
CA MET A 1 1.01 -5.28 -28.25
C MET A 1 1.72 -4.01 -28.67
N ASN A 2 1.00 -2.98 -29.13
CA ASN A 2 1.63 -1.76 -29.63
C ASN A 2 2.21 -0.95 -28.45
N ALA A 3 3.35 -0.29 -28.65
CA ALA A 3 4.05 0.46 -27.59
C ALA A 3 3.15 1.53 -26.92
N ARG A 4 2.23 2.13 -27.69
CA ARG A 4 1.23 3.09 -27.19
C ARG A 4 0.23 2.44 -26.23
N THR A 5 -0.27 1.25 -26.56
CA THR A 5 -1.23 0.52 -25.72
C THR A 5 -0.57 0.09 -24.40
N ALA A 6 0.67 -0.38 -24.47
CA ALA A 6 1.45 -0.75 -23.29
C ALA A 6 1.67 0.44 -22.35
N HIS A 7 2.03 1.60 -22.91
CA HIS A 7 2.21 2.83 -22.14
C HIS A 7 0.93 3.27 -21.43
N ILE A 8 -0.20 3.30 -22.14
CA ILE A 8 -1.50 3.67 -21.55
C ILE A 8 -1.85 2.70 -20.42
N ALA A 9 -1.74 1.40 -20.64
CA ALA A 9 -2.03 0.39 -19.63
C ALA A 9 -1.17 0.58 -18.37
N MET A 10 0.14 0.80 -18.53
CA MET A 10 1.04 1.05 -17.40
C MET A 10 0.68 2.31 -16.61
N GLU A 11 0.34 3.40 -17.29
CA GLU A 11 -0.07 4.64 -16.62
C GLU A 11 -1.38 4.46 -15.87
N SER A 12 -2.35 3.76 -16.45
CA SER A 12 -3.62 3.42 -15.79
C SER A 12 -3.40 2.56 -14.54
N ILE A 13 -2.58 1.52 -14.63
CA ILE A 13 -2.22 0.67 -13.48
C ILE A 13 -1.55 1.50 -12.38
N ARG A 14 -0.63 2.38 -12.75
CA ARG A 14 0.06 3.24 -11.78
C ARG A 14 -0.93 4.15 -11.05
N ILE A 15 -1.84 4.79 -11.78
CA ILE A 15 -2.86 5.68 -11.20
C ILE A 15 -3.80 4.88 -10.29
N ALA A 16 -4.22 3.68 -10.70
CA ALA A 16 -5.05 2.81 -9.87
C ALA A 16 -4.33 2.46 -8.56
N PHE A 17 -3.06 2.05 -8.60
CA PHE A 17 -2.28 1.78 -7.39
C PHE A 17 -2.07 3.03 -6.53
N MET A 18 -1.84 4.19 -7.16
CA MET A 18 -1.68 5.45 -6.44
C MET A 18 -2.93 5.77 -5.60
N VAL A 19 -4.11 5.72 -6.23
CA VAL A 19 -5.38 5.98 -5.55
C VAL A 19 -5.64 4.92 -4.48
N PHE A 20 -5.41 3.64 -4.80
CA PHE A 20 -5.58 2.52 -3.87
C PHE A 20 -4.75 2.72 -2.59
N TRP A 21 -3.46 3.01 -2.72
CA TRP A 21 -2.58 3.15 -1.55
C TRP A 21 -2.91 4.37 -0.70
N ILE A 22 -3.25 5.50 -1.33
CA ILE A 22 -3.66 6.71 -0.60
C ILE A 22 -4.96 6.44 0.18
N TYR A 23 -5.95 5.82 -0.48
CA TYR A 23 -7.23 5.50 0.14
C TYR A 23 -7.06 4.56 1.34
N VAL A 24 -6.35 3.45 1.15
CA VAL A 24 -6.13 2.45 2.20
C VAL A 24 -5.34 3.02 3.38
N ALA A 25 -4.36 3.89 3.12
CA ALA A 25 -3.62 4.56 4.19
C ALA A 25 -4.52 5.51 5.00
N ILE A 26 -5.34 6.32 4.32
CA ILE A 26 -6.26 7.25 4.97
C ILE A 26 -7.28 6.50 5.82
N ASP A 27 -7.87 5.42 5.30
CA ASP A 27 -8.82 4.57 6.03
C ASP A 27 -8.24 4.11 7.38
N LYS A 28 -6.99 3.60 7.37
CA LYS A 28 -6.30 3.17 8.60
C LYS A 28 -5.93 4.32 9.54
N LEU A 29 -5.65 5.50 9.00
CA LEU A 29 -5.34 6.69 9.80
C LEU A 29 -6.59 7.33 10.42
N MET A 30 -7.75 7.17 9.79
CA MET A 30 -9.03 7.64 10.33
C MET A 30 -9.51 6.78 11.50
N GLU A 31 -9.32 5.46 11.43
CA GLU A 31 -9.71 4.52 12.48
C GLU A 31 -8.54 3.69 13.02
N PRO A 32 -7.53 4.32 13.66
CA PRO A 32 -6.31 3.63 14.06
C PRO A 32 -6.55 2.54 15.11
N SER A 33 -7.55 2.72 15.99
CA SER A 33 -7.94 1.73 16.99
C SER A 33 -8.57 0.48 16.35
N ALA A 34 -9.44 0.66 15.35
CA ALA A 34 -10.05 -0.44 14.60
C ALA A 34 -8.98 -1.21 13.81
N PHE A 35 -8.06 -0.49 13.17
CA PHE A 35 -6.95 -1.11 12.45
C PHE A 35 -6.01 -1.90 13.39
N GLN A 36 -5.64 -1.32 14.53
CA GLN A 36 -4.82 -2.04 15.53
C GLN A 36 -5.54 -3.29 16.07
N ALA A 37 -6.85 -3.21 16.32
CA ALA A 37 -7.64 -4.37 16.72
C ALA A 37 -7.69 -5.45 15.63
N ALA A 38 -7.76 -5.06 14.35
CA ALA A 38 -7.66 -5.99 13.24
C ALA A 38 -6.28 -6.67 13.16
N LEU A 39 -5.19 -5.92 13.38
CA LEU A 39 -3.83 -6.47 13.44
C LEU A 39 -3.66 -7.51 14.57
N LEU A 40 -4.32 -7.30 15.72
CA LEU A 40 -4.30 -8.28 16.82
C LEU A 40 -5.03 -9.59 16.51
N ARG A 41 -5.91 -9.60 15.49
CA ARG A 41 -6.62 -10.80 15.03
C ARG A 41 -5.84 -11.58 13.97
N GLN A 42 -4.80 -10.98 13.41
CA GLN A 42 -3.92 -11.65 12.46
C GLN A 42 -2.97 -12.61 13.19
N PRO A 43 -2.40 -13.62 12.51
CA PRO A 43 -1.39 -14.52 13.07
C PRO A 43 -0.02 -13.81 13.23
N LEU A 44 -0.02 -12.61 13.79
CA LEU A 44 1.15 -11.78 14.07
C LEU A 44 1.36 -11.72 15.59
N PRO A 45 2.61 -11.60 16.07
CA PRO A 45 2.83 -11.41 17.49
C PRO A 45 2.18 -10.10 17.95
N SER A 46 1.48 -10.12 19.08
CA SER A 46 0.74 -8.96 19.59
C SER A 46 1.60 -7.71 19.80
N SER A 47 2.91 -7.89 20.04
CA SER A 47 3.90 -6.81 20.13
C SER A 47 4.07 -6.02 18.83
N TRP A 48 3.72 -6.60 17.68
CA TRP A 48 3.81 -5.95 16.37
C TRP A 48 2.60 -5.10 16.02
N ALA A 49 1.46 -5.30 16.69
CA ALA A 49 0.23 -4.57 16.34
C ALA A 49 0.38 -3.05 16.50
N LYS A 50 1.03 -2.59 17.57
CA LYS A 50 1.25 -1.16 17.83
C LYS A 50 2.25 -0.48 16.88
N PRO A 51 3.44 -1.05 16.59
CA PRO A 51 4.33 -0.45 15.60
C PRO A 51 3.72 -0.51 14.20
N LEU A 52 3.12 -1.64 13.79
CA LEU A 52 2.52 -1.79 12.47
C LEU A 52 1.30 -0.88 12.26
N SER A 53 0.52 -0.60 13.31
CA SER A 53 -0.63 0.30 13.20
C SER A 53 -0.23 1.72 12.76
N LEU A 54 1.02 2.12 12.98
CA LEU A 54 1.57 3.41 12.56
C LEU A 54 2.45 3.31 11.31
N THR A 55 3.35 2.33 11.27
CA THR A 55 4.32 2.23 10.17
C THR A 55 3.67 1.77 8.87
N LEU A 56 2.67 0.89 8.94
CA LEU A 56 2.04 0.35 7.73
C LEU A 56 1.27 1.43 6.95
N PRO A 57 0.36 2.22 7.57
CA PRO A 57 -0.31 3.31 6.86
C PRO A 57 0.68 4.37 6.35
N ALA A 58 1.78 4.62 7.07
CA ALA A 58 2.82 5.54 6.63
C ALA A 58 3.54 5.04 5.35
N ILE A 59 3.89 3.75 5.29
CA ILE A 59 4.52 3.14 4.11
C ILE A 59 3.53 3.12 2.92
N GLU A 60 2.27 2.83 3.17
CA GLU A 60 1.21 2.85 2.15
C GLU A 60 1.04 4.25 1.56
N LEU A 61 0.93 5.28 2.42
CA LEU A 61 0.82 6.67 1.99
C LEU A 61 2.06 7.11 1.21
N ALA A 62 3.26 6.77 1.71
CA ALA A 62 4.51 7.04 1.01
C ALA A 62 4.55 6.37 -0.36
N THR A 63 4.05 5.14 -0.48
CA THR A 63 3.94 4.42 -1.76
C THR A 63 3.03 5.16 -2.74
N GLY A 64 1.87 5.62 -2.27
CA GLY A 64 0.96 6.47 -3.06
C GLY A 64 1.64 7.75 -3.56
N ILE A 65 2.37 8.46 -2.69
CA ILE A 65 3.11 9.68 -3.06
C ILE A 65 4.20 9.40 -4.08
N LEU A 66 4.95 8.30 -3.93
CA LEU A 66 6.01 7.91 -4.88
C LEU A 66 5.44 7.60 -6.27
N LEU A 67 4.24 7.01 -6.34
CA LEU A 67 3.52 6.73 -7.58
C LEU A 67 3.01 8.01 -8.27
N ALA A 68 2.68 9.05 -7.49
CA ALA A 68 2.29 10.36 -8.01
C ALA A 68 3.48 11.17 -8.54
N GLY A 69 4.66 11.01 -7.93
CA GLY A 69 5.83 11.84 -8.17
C GLY A 69 6.80 11.32 -9.25
N ARG A 70 8.08 11.67 -9.08
CA ARG A 70 9.18 11.28 -9.98
C ARG A 70 9.63 9.82 -9.80
N TYR A 71 9.37 9.22 -8.64
CA TYR A 71 9.90 7.92 -8.23
C TYR A 71 8.93 6.75 -8.49
N LYS A 72 8.24 6.81 -9.63
CA LYS A 72 7.16 5.89 -10.03
C LYS A 72 7.57 4.41 -9.99
N LYS A 73 8.81 4.10 -10.44
CA LYS A 73 9.35 2.74 -10.42
C LYS A 73 9.52 2.20 -9.01
N LEU A 74 9.99 3.05 -8.08
CA LEU A 74 10.14 2.67 -6.68
C LEU A 74 8.77 2.46 -6.03
N GLY A 75 7.79 3.34 -6.31
CA GLY A 75 6.42 3.16 -5.85
C GLY A 75 5.79 1.85 -6.35
N LEU A 76 6.03 1.45 -7.60
CA LEU A 76 5.56 0.16 -8.14
C LEU A 76 6.27 -1.02 -7.45
N LEU A 77 7.58 -0.94 -7.21
CA LEU A 77 8.32 -1.99 -6.50
C LEU A 77 7.80 -2.16 -5.06
N LEU A 78 7.57 -1.05 -4.35
CA LEU A 78 6.96 -1.07 -3.02
C LEU A 78 5.54 -1.63 -3.05
N SER A 79 4.76 -1.30 -4.08
CA SER A 79 3.42 -1.90 -4.27
C SER A 79 3.49 -3.42 -4.36
N ILE A 80 4.45 -3.95 -5.14
CA ILE A 80 4.66 -5.40 -5.26
C ILE A 80 5.05 -5.99 -3.90
N ALA A 81 5.98 -5.36 -3.18
CA ALA A 81 6.42 -5.83 -1.87
C ALA A 81 5.27 -5.85 -0.84
N LEU A 82 4.46 -4.79 -0.79
CA LEU A 82 3.31 -4.69 0.10
C LEU A 82 2.23 -5.73 -0.24
N LEU A 83 1.86 -5.86 -1.51
CA LEU A 83 0.87 -6.87 -1.95
C LEU A 83 1.35 -8.29 -1.68
N SER A 84 2.63 -8.57 -1.91
CA SER A 84 3.23 -9.87 -1.60
C SER A 84 3.18 -10.14 -0.10
N SER A 85 3.50 -9.13 0.72
CA SER A 85 3.42 -9.24 2.18
C SER A 85 1.99 -9.57 2.61
N PHE A 86 0.98 -8.83 2.13
CA PHE A 86 -0.42 -9.12 2.43
C PHE A 86 -0.86 -10.52 1.97
N SER A 87 -0.41 -10.97 0.80
CA SER A 87 -0.80 -12.27 0.26
C SER A 87 -0.20 -13.46 1.03
N VAL A 88 0.89 -13.26 1.78
CA VAL A 88 1.46 -14.30 2.64
C VAL A 88 0.66 -14.45 3.94
N TYR A 89 0.01 -13.37 4.39
CA TYR A 89 -0.71 -13.34 5.68
C TYR A 89 -2.22 -13.55 5.58
N ILE A 90 -2.81 -13.33 4.40
CA ILE A 90 -4.22 -13.61 4.08
C ILE A 90 -4.33 -15.06 3.58
#